data_AF-A0A914ZLD1-F1
#
_entry.id   AF-A0A914ZLD1-F1
#
_cell.length_a   1.000
_cell.length_b   1.000
_cell.length_c   1.000
_cell.angle_alpha   90.00
_cell.angle_beta   90.00
_cell.angle_gamma   90.00
#
_symmetry.space_group_name_H-M   'P 1'
#
loop_
_entity.id
_entity.type
_entity.pdbx_description
1 polymer ?
#
loop_
_entity_poly.entity_id
_entity_poly.type
_entity_poly.pdbx_seq_one_letter_code
_entity_poly.pdbx_strand_id
1 'polypeptide(L)'
;QSGHSNLLTWDYRFPPLASAGDAQGIERMIEDDERELNEEKQKIRKLETRLAGTDIGDADSKLLGKLCSLDPTGVCRRPPDSFLRDLEKLNEDLDLSRSLSECREPDLLADIIRSQGSACALPSIMNLVESNANAILHLPLECICELFLHYLLMSTSSTATAKKPTAEKLNALRQRLRDSVRGAAATESTVMETVQFIATRLGASSSVERSIAAHALDLFLQPDANAAILPVNVDASPTSCLHMVACFDLLR
;
A
#
# COMPACT_ATOMS: atom_id res chain seq x y z
N GLN A 1 21.39 -6.04 -9.50
CA GLN A 1 20.81 -5.02 -10.39
C GLN A 1 19.55 -4.54 -9.70
N SER A 2 19.52 -3.27 -9.29
CA SER A 2 18.45 -2.69 -8.48
C SER A 2 17.27 -2.40 -9.40
N GLY A 3 16.30 -3.32 -9.45
CA GLY A 3 15.02 -3.07 -10.12
C GLY A 3 14.37 -1.86 -9.47
N HIS A 4 14.25 -0.78 -10.22
CA HIS A 4 13.51 0.39 -9.76
C HIS A 4 12.04 0.00 -9.79
N SER A 5 11.41 -0.07 -8.62
CA SER A 5 9.98 -0.37 -8.51
C SER A 5 9.20 0.76 -9.18
N ASN A 6 8.70 0.53 -10.39
CA ASN A 6 7.89 1.52 -11.10
C ASN A 6 6.45 1.47 -10.60
N LEU A 7 5.76 2.62 -10.58
CA LEU A 7 4.40 2.71 -10.07
C LEU A 7 3.40 1.80 -10.82
N LEU A 8 3.77 1.44 -12.04
CA LEU A 8 2.99 0.68 -13.00
C LEU A 8 3.22 -0.84 -12.92
N THR A 9 4.36 -1.28 -12.39
CA THR A 9 4.76 -2.69 -12.31
C THR A 9 4.90 -3.17 -10.88
N TRP A 10 4.20 -2.50 -9.94
CA TRP A 10 4.09 -2.91 -8.54
C TRP A 10 3.95 -4.42 -8.45
N ASP A 11 4.76 -5.06 -7.59
CA ASP A 11 4.91 -6.51 -7.45
C ASP A 11 3.58 -7.25 -7.62
N TYR A 12 3.24 -7.50 -8.89
CA TYR A 12 1.88 -7.87 -9.23
C TYR A 12 1.68 -9.27 -8.70
N ARG A 13 0.74 -9.41 -7.78
CA ARG A 13 0.31 -10.69 -7.25
C ARG A 13 -1.10 -10.96 -7.73
N PHE A 14 -1.27 -12.14 -8.30
CA PHE A 14 -2.59 -12.69 -8.55
C PHE A 14 -3.03 -13.54 -7.35
N PRO A 15 -4.31 -13.49 -6.95
CA PRO A 15 -5.33 -12.50 -7.33
C PRO A 15 -4.96 -11.10 -6.82
N PRO A 16 -5.24 -10.03 -7.60
CA PRO A 16 -4.96 -8.68 -7.13
C PRO A 16 -5.84 -8.36 -5.92
N LEU A 17 -5.26 -7.72 -4.89
CA LEU A 17 -5.98 -7.31 -3.67
C LEU A 17 -7.22 -6.46 -3.98
N ALA A 18 -7.17 -5.64 -5.03
CA ALA A 18 -8.32 -4.86 -5.47
C ALA A 18 -9.54 -5.73 -5.87
N SER A 19 -9.31 -6.93 -6.41
CA SER A 19 -10.38 -7.88 -6.76
C SER A 19 -10.77 -8.77 -5.59
N ALA A 20 -9.81 -9.11 -4.73
CA ALA A 20 -10.02 -9.98 -3.58
C ALA A 20 -10.59 -9.26 -2.33
N GLY A 21 -10.40 -7.95 -2.23
CA GLY A 21 -10.78 -7.12 -1.07
C GLY A 21 -9.80 -7.22 0.10
N ASP A 22 -9.48 -8.43 0.54
CA ASP A 22 -8.60 -8.70 1.67
C ASP A 22 -7.77 -9.98 1.50
N ALA A 23 -6.88 -10.25 2.46
CA ALA A 23 -6.06 -11.46 2.44
C ALA A 23 -6.89 -12.75 2.47
N GLN A 24 -8.02 -12.76 3.19
CA GLN A 24 -8.94 -13.91 3.19
C GLN A 24 -9.67 -14.07 1.85
N GLY A 25 -9.96 -12.99 1.15
CA GLY A 25 -10.51 -13.00 -0.20
C GLY A 25 -9.52 -13.58 -1.20
N ILE A 26 -8.22 -13.29 -1.05
CA ILE A 26 -7.17 -13.89 -1.90
C ILE A 26 -7.17 -15.40 -1.71
N GLU A 27 -7.16 -15.87 -0.46
CA GLU A 27 -7.13 -17.30 -0.13
C GLU A 27 -8.38 -18.01 -0.68
N ARG A 28 -9.57 -17.43 -0.48
CA ARG A 28 -10.83 -17.96 -1.03
C ARG A 28 -10.82 -18.08 -2.56
N MET A 29 -10.30 -17.07 -3.26
CA MET A 29 -10.23 -17.11 -4.73
C MET A 29 -9.29 -18.22 -5.22
N ILE A 30 -8.17 -18.45 -4.53
CA ILE A 30 -7.25 -19.54 -4.83
C ILE A 30 -7.91 -20.90 -4.56
N GLU A 31 -8.58 -21.05 -3.42
CA GLU A 31 -9.32 -22.27 -3.07
C GLU A 31 -10.46 -22.57 -4.06
N ASP A 32 -11.15 -21.53 -4.55
CA ASP A 32 -12.17 -21.64 -5.57
C ASP A 32 -11.61 -22.15 -6.91
N ASP A 33 -10.50 -21.57 -7.38
CA ASP A 33 -9.80 -22.01 -8.59
C ASP A 33 -9.31 -23.47 -8.46
N GLU A 34 -8.74 -23.85 -7.31
CA GLU A 34 -8.26 -25.21 -7.05
C GLU A 34 -9.41 -26.23 -7.04
N ARG A 35 -10.56 -25.84 -6.47
CA ARG A 35 -11.77 -26.66 -6.47
C ARG A 35 -12.28 -26.87 -7.89
N GLU A 36 -12.40 -25.82 -8.70
CA GLU A 36 -12.85 -25.91 -10.10
C GLU A 36 -11.91 -26.76 -10.94
N LEU A 37 -10.59 -26.61 -10.76
CA LEU A 37 -9.60 -27.45 -11.41
C LEU A 37 -9.80 -28.93 -11.04
N ASN A 38 -9.98 -29.25 -9.76
CA ASN A 38 -10.16 -30.62 -9.32
C ASN A 38 -11.46 -31.23 -9.88
N GLU A 39 -12.53 -30.45 -9.98
CA GLU A 39 -13.77 -30.87 -10.63
C GLU A 39 -13.59 -31.17 -12.12
N GLU A 40 -12.86 -30.32 -12.85
CA GLU A 40 -12.52 -30.56 -14.26
C GLU A 40 -11.72 -31.85 -14.42
N LYS A 41 -10.66 -32.02 -13.61
CA LYS A 41 -9.83 -33.24 -13.59
C LYS A 41 -10.65 -34.48 -13.29
N GLN A 42 -11.61 -34.41 -12.37
CA GLN A 42 -12.52 -35.52 -12.06
C GLN A 42 -13.44 -35.87 -13.23
N LYS A 43 -13.99 -34.86 -13.93
CA LYS A 43 -14.84 -35.08 -15.12
C LYS A 43 -14.07 -35.75 -16.24
N ILE A 44 -12.84 -35.31 -16.50
CA ILE A 44 -11.96 -35.91 -17.52
C ILE A 44 -11.61 -37.36 -17.15
N ARG A 45 -11.26 -37.63 -15.90
CA ARG A 45 -10.98 -38.99 -15.42
C ARG A 45 -12.18 -39.93 -15.57
N LYS A 46 -13.38 -39.48 -15.19
CA LYS A 46 -14.61 -40.27 -15.37
C LYS A 46 -14.86 -40.63 -16.83
N LEU A 47 -14.56 -39.72 -17.76
CA LEU A 47 -14.62 -40.01 -19.19
C LEU A 47 -13.58 -41.07 -19.59
N GLU A 48 -12.34 -40.91 -19.14
CA GLU A 48 -11.24 -41.82 -19.48
C GLU A 48 -11.43 -43.23 -18.92
N THR A 49 -11.87 -43.37 -17.66
CA THR A 49 -12.24 -44.66 -17.05
C THR A 49 -13.32 -45.36 -17.87
N ARG A 50 -14.33 -44.62 -18.35
CA ARG A 50 -15.39 -45.18 -19.22
C ARG A 50 -14.87 -45.62 -20.58
N LEU A 51 -13.90 -44.90 -21.15
CA LEU A 51 -13.28 -45.21 -22.45
C LEU A 51 -12.31 -46.39 -22.35
N ALA A 52 -11.55 -46.50 -21.26
CA ALA A 52 -10.53 -47.53 -21.07
C ALA A 52 -11.07 -48.83 -20.43
N GLY A 53 -12.20 -48.76 -19.71
CA GLY A 53 -12.78 -49.91 -19.02
C GLY A 53 -12.04 -50.33 -17.75
N THR A 54 -11.12 -49.50 -17.25
CA THR A 54 -10.36 -49.68 -16.01
C THR A 54 -10.16 -48.34 -15.33
N ASP A 55 -9.99 -48.34 -14.01
CA ASP A 55 -9.65 -47.12 -13.26
C ASP A 55 -8.27 -46.59 -13.66
N ILE A 56 -8.19 -45.27 -13.88
CA ILE A 56 -7.00 -44.54 -14.31
C ILE A 56 -6.69 -43.45 -13.28
N GLY A 57 -5.46 -43.46 -12.76
CA GLY A 57 -4.95 -42.41 -11.86
C GLY A 57 -4.38 -41.21 -12.63
N ASP A 58 -4.07 -40.12 -11.91
CA ASP A 58 -3.62 -38.85 -12.51
C ASP A 58 -2.35 -38.99 -13.34
N ALA A 59 -1.41 -39.81 -12.89
CA ALA A 59 -0.14 -40.05 -13.59
C ALA A 59 -0.30 -40.85 -14.89
N ASP A 60 -1.37 -41.65 -15.00
CA ASP A 60 -1.62 -42.54 -16.12
C ASP A 60 -2.60 -41.93 -17.15
N SER A 61 -3.17 -40.76 -16.84
CA SER A 61 -4.12 -40.09 -17.71
C SER A 61 -3.47 -39.52 -18.95
N LYS A 62 -4.01 -39.88 -20.12
CA LYS A 62 -3.62 -39.35 -21.43
C LYS A 62 -4.49 -38.17 -21.84
N LEU A 63 -5.65 -38.01 -21.21
CA LEU A 63 -6.62 -36.96 -21.53
C LEU A 63 -6.45 -35.69 -20.69
N LEU A 64 -5.93 -35.80 -19.46
CA LEU A 64 -5.74 -34.63 -18.59
C LEU A 64 -4.92 -33.53 -19.27
N GLY A 65 -3.75 -33.85 -19.82
CA GLY A 65 -2.90 -32.87 -20.52
C GLY A 65 -3.46 -32.34 -21.85
N LYS A 66 -4.57 -32.88 -22.35
CA LYS A 66 -5.19 -32.48 -23.63
C LYS A 66 -6.51 -31.74 -23.45
N LEU A 67 -7.26 -32.06 -22.40
CA LEU A 67 -8.62 -31.58 -22.18
C LEU A 67 -8.74 -30.67 -20.96
N CYS A 68 -7.80 -30.71 -20.01
CA CYS A 68 -7.83 -29.83 -18.85
C CYS A 68 -7.48 -28.41 -19.30
N SER A 69 -8.43 -27.50 -19.16
CA SER A 69 -8.31 -26.12 -19.62
C SER A 69 -8.01 -25.15 -18.49
N LEU A 70 -8.43 -25.45 -17.26
CA LEU A 70 -8.00 -24.67 -16.09
C LEU A 70 -6.54 -24.96 -15.76
N ASP A 71 -5.76 -23.90 -15.64
CA ASP A 71 -4.44 -23.90 -15.03
C ASP A 71 -4.33 -22.69 -14.07
N PRO A 72 -4.74 -22.85 -12.80
CA PRO A 72 -4.66 -21.80 -11.78
C PRO A 72 -3.25 -21.26 -11.57
N THR A 73 -2.23 -22.08 -11.86
CA THR A 73 -0.80 -21.75 -11.75
C THR A 73 -0.17 -21.30 -13.07
N GLY A 74 -0.97 -21.20 -14.13
CA GLY A 74 -0.49 -20.97 -15.49
C GLY A 74 -0.06 -19.53 -15.76
N VAL A 75 0.58 -19.35 -16.92
CA VAL A 75 1.12 -18.06 -17.40
C VAL A 75 0.07 -16.95 -17.54
N CYS A 76 -1.22 -17.27 -17.57
CA CYS A 76 -2.33 -16.33 -17.72
C CYS A 76 -2.56 -15.40 -16.52
N ARG A 77 -1.79 -15.59 -15.44
CA ARG A 77 -1.95 -14.88 -14.16
C ARG A 77 -0.93 -13.75 -13.99
N ARG A 78 -0.09 -13.45 -14.99
CA ARG A 78 0.81 -12.28 -15.02
C ARG A 78 0.95 -11.78 -16.48
N PRO A 79 1.02 -10.47 -16.74
CA PRO A 79 1.32 -9.98 -18.08
C PRO A 79 2.66 -10.57 -18.61
N PRO A 80 2.78 -10.89 -19.92
CA PRO A 80 4.01 -11.43 -20.48
C PRO A 80 5.23 -10.53 -20.24
N ASP A 81 6.42 -11.12 -20.07
CA ASP A 81 7.66 -10.37 -19.79
C ASP A 81 8.00 -9.32 -20.85
N SER A 82 7.65 -9.57 -22.12
CA SER A 82 7.83 -8.58 -23.19
C SER A 82 7.02 -7.31 -22.92
N PHE A 83 5.76 -7.47 -22.48
CA PHE A 83 4.88 -6.36 -22.16
C PHE A 83 5.40 -5.56 -20.95
N LEU A 84 5.90 -6.25 -19.93
CA LEU A 84 6.47 -5.58 -18.74
C LEU A 84 7.71 -4.75 -19.10
N ARG A 85 8.59 -5.27 -19.97
CA ARG A 85 9.75 -4.51 -20.48
C ARG A 85 9.33 -3.29 -21.31
N ASP A 86 8.31 -3.44 -22.15
CA ASP A 86 7.80 -2.32 -22.94
C ASP A 86 7.19 -1.23 -22.04
N LEU A 87 6.49 -1.64 -20.98
CA LEU A 87 5.92 -0.74 -19.97
C LEU A 87 6.99 -0.04 -19.12
N GLU A 88 8.06 -0.76 -18.73
CA GLU A 88 9.21 -0.18 -18.06
C GLU A 88 9.89 0.88 -18.92
N LYS A 89 10.14 0.56 -20.20
CA LYS A 89 10.71 1.51 -21.16
C LYS A 89 9.81 2.73 -21.33
N LEU A 90 8.50 2.55 -21.47
CA LEU A 90 7.56 3.66 -21.59
C LEU A 90 7.54 4.54 -20.34
N ASN A 91 7.64 3.93 -19.16
CA ASN A 91 7.75 4.67 -17.90
C ASN A 91 9.05 5.48 -17.84
N GLU A 92 10.17 4.95 -18.31
CA GLU A 92 11.44 5.69 -18.40
C GLU A 92 11.35 6.85 -19.41
N ASP A 93 10.77 6.59 -20.59
CA ASP A 93 10.66 7.58 -21.66
C ASP A 93 9.74 8.76 -21.30
N LEU A 94 8.69 8.52 -20.49
CA LEU A 94 7.64 9.51 -20.18
C LEU A 94 7.54 9.89 -18.70
N ASP A 95 8.40 9.35 -17.83
CA ASP A 95 8.36 9.53 -16.38
C ASP A 95 6.96 9.28 -15.78
N LEU A 96 6.27 8.24 -16.27
CA LEU A 96 4.86 7.99 -15.97
C LEU A 96 4.61 7.84 -14.46
N SER A 97 5.52 7.19 -13.74
CA SER A 97 5.43 7.04 -12.28
C SER A 97 5.33 8.40 -11.57
N ARG A 98 6.13 9.39 -12.02
CA ARG A 98 6.02 10.77 -11.53
C ARG A 98 4.65 11.35 -11.87
N SER A 99 4.28 11.36 -13.15
CA SER A 99 3.02 11.95 -13.60
C SER A 99 1.79 11.35 -12.93
N LEU A 100 1.77 10.03 -12.71
CA LEU A 100 0.67 9.34 -12.02
C LEU A 100 0.62 9.68 -10.54
N SER A 101 1.77 9.80 -9.87
CA SER A 101 1.82 10.26 -8.48
C SER A 101 1.37 11.71 -8.29
N GLU A 102 1.57 12.55 -9.31
CA GLU A 102 1.13 13.95 -9.34
C GLU A 102 -0.34 14.11 -9.75
N CYS A 103 -0.95 13.09 -10.36
CA CYS A 103 -2.35 13.13 -10.78
C CYS A 103 -3.28 13.17 -9.56
N ARG A 104 -4.15 14.18 -9.51
CA ARG A 104 -5.10 14.41 -8.40
C ARG A 104 -6.55 14.37 -8.78
N GLU A 105 -6.84 14.31 -10.07
CA GLU A 105 -8.20 14.27 -10.57
C GLU A 105 -8.28 13.27 -11.74
N PRO A 106 -8.46 11.96 -11.45
CA PRO A 106 -8.61 11.32 -10.12
C PRO A 106 -7.28 11.07 -9.38
N ASP A 107 -7.32 10.96 -8.05
CA ASP A 107 -6.14 10.61 -7.22
C ASP A 107 -5.86 9.10 -7.27
N LEU A 108 -5.21 8.69 -8.36
CA LEU A 108 -4.92 7.29 -8.67
C LEU A 108 -4.04 6.62 -7.59
N LEU A 109 -3.11 7.36 -6.99
CA LEU A 109 -2.22 6.78 -5.99
C LEU A 109 -2.98 6.48 -4.69
N ALA A 110 -3.83 7.39 -4.26
CA ALA A 110 -4.68 7.17 -3.09
C ALA A 110 -5.66 6.00 -3.33
N ASP A 111 -6.22 5.88 -4.54
CA ASP A 111 -7.07 4.74 -4.92
C ASP A 111 -6.32 3.39 -4.90
N ILE A 112 -5.08 3.38 -5.40
CA ILE A 112 -4.22 2.19 -5.36
C ILE A 112 -3.95 1.78 -3.90
N ILE A 113 -3.66 2.71 -3.01
CA ILE A 113 -3.38 2.42 -1.61
C ILE A 113 -4.62 1.91 -0.88
N ARG A 114 -5.76 2.55 -1.11
CA ARG A 114 -7.03 2.10 -0.51
C ARG A 114 -7.44 0.71 -1.00
N SER A 115 -7.17 0.38 -2.27
CA SER A 115 -7.52 -0.93 -2.85
C SER A 115 -6.52 -2.04 -2.53
N GLN A 116 -5.23 -1.75 -2.41
CA GLN A 116 -4.18 -2.74 -2.15
C GLN A 116 -3.74 -2.80 -0.67
N GLY A 117 -4.16 -1.85 0.15
CA GLY A 117 -3.72 -1.72 1.54
C GLY A 117 -2.32 -1.10 1.67
N SER A 118 -2.11 -0.39 2.77
CA SER A 118 -0.88 0.36 3.05
C SER A 118 0.37 -0.53 3.10
N ALA A 119 0.27 -1.77 3.59
CA ALA A 119 1.40 -2.69 3.71
C ALA A 119 2.03 -3.07 2.35
N CYS A 120 1.22 -3.24 1.31
CA CYS A 120 1.69 -3.51 -0.05
C CYS A 120 2.24 -2.24 -0.72
N ALA A 121 1.70 -1.08 -0.35
CA ALA A 121 2.02 0.18 -0.98
C ALA A 121 3.25 0.91 -0.44
N LEU A 122 3.47 0.82 0.87
CA LEU A 122 4.52 1.54 1.56
C LEU A 122 5.93 1.33 0.96
N PRO A 123 6.38 0.11 0.62
CA PRO A 123 7.72 -0.10 0.04
C PRO A 123 7.92 0.68 -1.25
N SER A 124 6.92 0.68 -2.14
CA SER A 124 6.95 1.39 -3.43
C SER A 124 6.94 2.91 -3.23
N ILE A 125 6.12 3.42 -2.29
CA ILE A 125 6.10 4.85 -1.93
C ILE A 125 7.44 5.27 -1.32
N MET A 126 8.04 4.44 -0.46
CA MET A 126 9.37 4.70 0.11
C MET A 126 10.43 4.80 -0.98
N ASN A 127 10.42 3.88 -1.95
CA ASN A 127 11.32 3.89 -3.10
C ASN A 127 11.11 5.15 -3.95
N LEU A 128 9.87 5.56 -4.20
CA LEU A 128 9.54 6.79 -4.93
C LEU A 128 10.11 8.03 -4.22
N VAL A 129 9.97 8.12 -2.90
CA VAL A 129 10.51 9.24 -2.14
C VAL A 129 12.04 9.17 -2.00
N GLU A 130 12.63 7.97 -2.02
CA GLU A 130 14.09 7.79 -2.07
C GLU A 130 14.68 8.21 -3.41
N SER A 131 14.01 7.92 -4.52
CA SER A 131 14.48 8.31 -5.87
C SER A 131 14.19 9.77 -6.20
N ASN A 132 13.13 10.34 -5.63
CA ASN A 132 12.72 11.72 -5.86
C ASN A 132 12.24 12.39 -4.56
N ALA A 133 13.10 13.20 -3.93
CA ALA A 133 12.74 13.93 -2.71
C ALA A 133 11.55 14.90 -2.92
N ASN A 134 11.38 15.43 -4.13
CA ASN A 134 10.26 16.31 -4.46
C ASN A 134 8.91 15.57 -4.52
N ALA A 135 8.91 14.23 -4.60
CA ALA A 135 7.68 13.45 -4.53
C ALA A 135 6.92 13.72 -3.23
N ILE A 136 7.61 14.07 -2.14
CA ILE A 136 6.96 14.46 -0.87
C ILE A 136 5.98 15.59 -1.09
N LEU A 137 6.21 16.56 -1.98
CA LEU A 137 5.30 17.69 -2.22
C LEU A 137 4.06 17.31 -3.01
N HIS A 138 4.13 16.19 -3.72
CA HIS A 138 3.13 15.72 -4.67
C HIS A 138 2.58 14.35 -4.30
N LEU A 139 2.61 13.94 -3.04
CA LEU A 139 1.89 12.74 -2.58
C LEU A 139 0.53 13.13 -1.97
N PRO A 140 -0.48 12.24 -1.95
CA PRO A 140 -1.70 12.48 -1.18
C PRO A 140 -1.40 12.63 0.32
N LEU A 141 -2.19 13.38 1.08
CA LEU A 141 -1.92 13.59 2.51
C LEU A 141 -2.05 12.27 3.29
N GLU A 142 -3.02 11.43 2.93
CA GLU A 142 -3.15 10.06 3.42
C GLU A 142 -1.83 9.27 3.31
N CYS A 143 -1.15 9.37 2.16
CA CYS A 143 0.12 8.67 1.92
C CYS A 143 1.25 9.22 2.80
N ILE A 144 1.32 10.55 2.95
CA ILE A 144 2.32 11.19 3.79
C ILE A 144 2.11 10.81 5.26
N CYS A 145 0.86 10.77 5.72
CA CYS A 145 0.53 10.34 7.07
C CYS A 145 0.97 8.89 7.31
N GLU A 146 0.57 7.96 6.43
CA GLU A 146 0.94 6.55 6.54
C GLU A 146 2.47 6.37 6.56
N LEU A 147 3.17 7.03 5.63
CA LEU A 147 4.63 6.99 5.54
C LEU A 147 5.32 7.55 6.80
N PHE A 148 4.81 8.66 7.34
CA PHE A 148 5.35 9.28 8.55
C PHE A 148 5.17 8.37 9.78
N LEU A 149 3.97 7.82 9.99
CA LEU A 149 3.70 6.89 11.10
C LEU A 149 4.54 5.61 10.98
N HIS A 150 4.68 5.08 9.76
CA HIS A 150 5.52 3.91 9.50
C HIS A 150 6.99 4.18 9.89
N TYR A 151 7.53 5.35 9.55
CA TYR A 151 8.88 5.72 9.93
C TYR A 151 9.08 5.90 11.44
N LEU A 152 8.08 6.44 12.15
CA LEU A 152 8.09 6.51 13.60
C LEU A 152 8.08 5.09 14.21
N LEU A 153 7.23 4.20 13.71
CA LEU A 153 7.15 2.81 14.16
C LEU A 153 8.48 2.07 13.96
N MET A 154 9.09 2.17 12.77
CA MET A 154 10.40 1.59 12.49
C MET A 154 11.48 2.08 13.45
N SER A 155 11.39 3.34 13.87
CA SER A 155 12.36 3.95 14.79
C SER A 155 12.19 3.46 16.24
N THR A 156 11.01 2.93 16.60
CA THR A 156 10.77 2.27 17.90
C THR A 156 11.22 0.81 17.91
N SER A 157 11.24 0.14 16.76
CA SER A 157 11.68 -1.25 16.64
C SER A 157 13.21 -1.35 16.45
N SER A 158 13.90 -2.03 17.36
CA SER A 158 15.35 -2.29 17.26
C SER A 158 15.71 -3.36 16.21
N THR A 159 14.73 -4.05 15.64
CA THR A 159 14.87 -5.21 14.74
C THR A 159 14.67 -4.90 13.26
N ALA A 160 14.39 -3.64 12.89
CA ALA A 160 14.10 -3.28 11.51
C ALA A 160 15.35 -3.43 10.61
N THR A 161 15.27 -4.33 9.63
CA THR A 161 16.30 -4.55 8.58
C THR A 161 16.21 -3.52 7.44
N ALA A 162 15.19 -2.67 7.44
CA ALA A 162 14.96 -1.64 6.44
C ALA A 162 15.72 -0.34 6.76
N LYS A 163 16.06 0.43 5.72
CA LYS A 163 16.77 1.70 5.83
C LYS A 163 16.00 2.66 6.76
N LYS A 164 16.67 3.17 7.79
CA LYS A 164 16.11 4.20 8.66
C LYS A 164 15.96 5.52 7.88
N PRO A 165 14.90 6.30 8.13
CA PRO A 165 14.72 7.59 7.47
C PRO A 165 15.80 8.58 7.92
N THR A 166 16.21 9.47 7.01
CA THR A 166 17.05 10.61 7.37
C THR A 166 16.24 11.64 8.16
N ALA A 167 16.91 12.42 9.02
CA ALA A 167 16.26 13.48 9.79
C ALA A 167 15.62 14.53 8.88
N GLU A 168 16.28 14.88 7.78
CA GLU A 168 15.76 15.80 6.75
C GLU A 168 14.45 15.31 6.14
N LYS A 169 14.34 14.01 5.83
CA LYS A 169 13.13 13.41 5.28
C LYS A 169 11.97 13.42 6.28
N LEU A 170 12.24 13.05 7.54
CA LEU A 170 11.23 13.16 8.61
C LEU A 170 10.75 14.61 8.80
N ASN A 171 11.68 15.57 8.73
CA ASN A 171 11.35 16.99 8.80
C ASN A 171 10.50 17.45 7.61
N ALA A 172 10.81 17.04 6.39
CA ALA A 172 10.03 17.37 5.20
C ALA A 172 8.60 16.81 5.27
N LEU A 173 8.44 15.54 5.68
CA LEU A 173 7.12 14.92 5.88
C LEU A 173 6.33 15.66 6.96
N ARG A 174 6.95 15.90 8.12
CA ARG A 174 6.33 16.63 9.23
C ARG A 174 5.91 18.03 8.78
N GLN A 175 6.77 18.76 8.07
CA GLN A 175 6.48 20.12 7.66
C GLN A 175 5.27 20.16 6.73
N ARG A 176 5.18 19.23 5.78
CA ARG A 176 4.02 19.14 4.89
C ARG A 176 2.71 18.86 5.63
N LEU A 177 2.73 17.97 6.63
CA LEU A 177 1.56 17.69 7.47
C LEU A 177 1.22 18.84 8.43
N ARG A 178 2.22 19.60 8.88
CA ARG A 178 1.99 20.84 9.64
C ARG A 178 1.31 21.88 8.78
N ASP A 179 1.76 22.06 7.55
CA ASP A 179 1.19 23.04 6.63
C ASP A 179 -0.25 22.67 6.23
N SER A 180 -0.61 21.38 6.16
CA SER A 180 -1.98 20.94 5.88
C SER A 180 -2.97 21.17 7.03
N VAL A 181 -2.48 21.18 8.28
CA VAL A 181 -3.31 21.31 9.49
C VAL A 181 -3.26 22.71 10.10
N ARG A 182 -2.17 23.46 9.90
CA ARG A 182 -1.93 24.77 10.55
C ARG A 182 -1.45 25.86 9.62
N GLY A 183 -1.04 25.51 8.40
CA GLY A 183 -0.48 26.48 7.47
C GLY A 183 -1.47 27.56 7.09
N ALA A 184 -0.98 28.73 6.69
CA ALA A 184 -1.84 29.80 6.20
C ALA A 184 -2.63 29.41 4.93
N ALA A 185 -2.16 28.39 4.20
CA ALA A 185 -2.82 27.81 3.03
C ALA A 185 -3.64 26.55 3.36
N ALA A 186 -3.78 26.19 4.64
CA ALA A 186 -4.60 25.05 5.04
C ALA A 186 -6.07 25.30 4.68
N THR A 187 -6.69 24.34 4.01
CA THR A 187 -8.11 24.35 3.67
C THR A 187 -8.86 23.39 4.57
N GLU A 188 -10.19 23.56 4.69
CA GLU A 188 -11.03 22.63 5.44
C GLU A 188 -10.81 21.17 4.98
N SER A 189 -10.72 20.94 3.66
CA SER A 189 -10.47 19.61 3.10
C SER A 189 -9.14 19.01 3.57
N THR A 190 -8.04 19.77 3.49
CA THR A 190 -6.70 19.26 3.86
C THR A 190 -6.56 19.03 5.36
N VAL A 191 -7.20 19.89 6.16
CA VAL A 191 -7.28 19.73 7.62
C VAL A 191 -8.06 18.47 7.95
N MET A 192 -9.26 18.31 7.39
CA MET A 192 -10.13 17.16 7.63
C MET A 192 -9.46 15.85 7.21
N GLU A 193 -8.85 15.78 6.03
CA GLU A 193 -8.14 14.58 5.56
C GLU A 193 -7.04 14.15 6.55
N THR A 194 -6.18 15.10 6.95
CA THR A 194 -5.06 14.82 7.85
C THR A 194 -5.55 14.42 9.25
N VAL A 195 -6.50 15.17 9.81
CA VAL A 195 -7.03 14.92 11.16
C VAL A 195 -7.84 13.63 11.21
N GLN A 196 -8.68 13.35 10.21
CA GLN A 196 -9.46 12.12 10.13
C GLN A 196 -8.58 10.88 10.03
N PHE A 197 -7.52 10.94 9.23
CA PHE A 197 -6.56 9.85 9.13
C PHE A 197 -5.91 9.55 10.48
N ILE A 198 -5.38 10.59 11.14
CA ILE A 198 -4.72 10.44 12.45
C ILE A 198 -5.71 10.00 13.54
N ALA A 199 -6.95 10.52 13.53
CA ALA A 199 -8.01 10.10 14.44
C ALA A 199 -8.35 8.61 14.30
N THR A 200 -8.35 8.09 13.07
CA THR A 200 -8.54 6.66 12.81
C THR A 200 -7.42 5.83 13.45
N ARG A 201 -6.16 6.29 13.34
CA ARG A 201 -5.00 5.61 13.96
C ARG A 201 -4.95 5.77 15.49
N LEU A 202 -5.46 6.87 16.03
CA LEU A 202 -5.67 7.03 17.48
C LEU A 202 -6.72 6.05 18.03
N GLY A 203 -7.66 5.61 17.20
CA GLY A 203 -8.65 4.57 17.52
C GLY A 203 -8.17 3.13 17.28
N ALA A 204 -6.91 2.91 16.89
CA ALA A 204 -6.41 1.57 16.57
C ALA A 204 -6.37 0.63 17.80
N SER A 205 -6.53 -0.68 17.57
CA SER A 205 -6.45 -1.69 18.63
C SER A 205 -5.05 -1.80 19.26
N SER A 206 -4.00 -1.54 18.48
CA SER A 206 -2.61 -1.59 18.93
C SER A 206 -2.25 -0.36 19.76
N SER A 207 -1.80 -0.58 21.01
CA SER A 207 -1.35 0.53 21.88
C SER A 207 -0.18 1.30 21.30
N VAL A 208 0.72 0.61 20.58
CA VAL A 208 1.89 1.24 19.95
C VAL A 208 1.46 2.18 18.83
N GLU A 209 0.49 1.76 18.00
CA GLU A 209 -0.05 2.62 16.94
C GLU A 209 -0.73 3.87 17.51
N ARG A 210 -1.50 3.72 18.59
CA ARG A 210 -2.14 4.86 19.27
C ARG A 210 -1.10 5.86 19.79
N SER A 211 -0.06 5.38 20.47
CA SER A 211 1.03 6.24 20.98
C SER A 211 1.78 6.96 19.86
N ILE A 212 2.05 6.28 18.74
CA ILE A 212 2.70 6.88 17.57
C ILE A 212 1.80 7.93 16.93
N ALA A 213 0.51 7.66 16.79
CA ALA A 213 -0.47 8.62 16.25
C ALA A 213 -0.61 9.85 17.17
N ALA A 214 -0.62 9.66 18.49
CA ALA A 214 -0.66 10.75 19.46
C ALA A 214 0.60 11.62 19.38
N HIS A 215 1.78 11.00 19.33
CA HIS A 215 3.06 11.68 19.13
C HIS A 215 3.10 12.45 17.81
N ALA A 216 2.66 11.83 16.71
CA ALA A 216 2.60 12.48 15.41
C ALA A 216 1.68 13.71 15.42
N LEU A 217 0.48 13.59 16.00
CA LEU A 217 -0.45 14.72 16.11
C LEU A 217 0.13 15.85 16.95
N ASP A 218 0.76 15.52 18.09
CA ASP A 218 1.46 16.50 18.92
C ASP A 218 2.58 17.20 18.13
N LEU A 219 3.35 16.46 17.33
CA LEU A 219 4.37 17.00 16.44
C LEU A 219 3.81 17.96 15.38
N PHE A 220 2.59 17.73 14.90
CA PHE A 220 1.93 18.62 13.93
C PHE A 220 1.42 19.89 14.61
N LEU A 221 0.91 19.77 15.83
CA LEU A 221 0.21 20.86 16.52
C LEU A 221 1.09 21.76 17.37
N GLN A 222 2.20 21.24 17.90
CA GLN A 222 3.08 22.00 18.79
C GLN A 222 3.66 23.26 18.11
N PRO A 223 3.86 24.37 18.83
CA PRO A 223 4.37 25.61 18.26
C PRO A 223 5.79 25.48 17.71
N ASP A 224 6.64 24.68 18.35
CA ASP A 224 8.02 24.46 17.92
C ASP A 224 8.09 23.56 16.67
N ALA A 225 8.39 24.15 15.52
CA ALA A 225 8.56 23.44 14.26
C ALA A 225 9.87 22.61 14.22
N ASN A 226 10.81 22.85 15.13
CA ASN A 226 12.11 22.18 15.19
C ASN A 226 12.22 21.13 16.30
N ALA A 227 11.15 20.94 17.07
CA ALA A 227 11.11 19.95 18.14
C ALA A 227 11.55 18.56 17.65
N ALA A 228 12.23 17.81 18.51
CA ALA A 228 12.77 16.51 18.15
C ALA A 228 11.66 15.53 17.76
N ILE A 229 11.77 14.95 16.56
CA ILE A 229 10.80 13.96 16.05
C ILE A 229 10.99 12.61 16.76
N LEU A 230 12.24 12.27 17.09
CA LEU A 230 12.64 11.03 17.76
C LEU A 230 13.41 11.35 19.05
N PRO A 231 13.33 10.51 20.09
CA PRO A 231 12.53 9.27 20.18
C PRO A 231 11.02 9.55 20.24
N VAL A 232 10.21 8.52 19.94
CA VAL A 232 8.74 8.62 20.02
C VAL A 232 8.33 8.80 21.49
N ASN A 233 7.59 9.86 21.79
CA ASN A 233 7.03 10.07 23.12
C ASN A 233 5.72 9.27 23.25
N VAL A 234 5.76 8.18 24.01
CA VAL A 234 4.60 7.30 24.20
C VAL A 234 3.47 7.93 25.03
N ASP A 235 3.80 8.97 25.81
CA ASP A 235 2.88 9.73 26.66
C ASP A 235 2.46 11.06 26.02
N ALA A 236 2.73 11.24 24.71
CA ALA A 236 2.34 12.44 24.00
C ALA A 236 0.83 12.67 24.07
N SER A 237 0.43 13.91 24.36
CA SER A 237 -0.97 14.30 24.46
C SER A 237 -1.23 15.53 23.59
N PRO A 238 -1.84 15.37 22.41
CA PRO A 238 -2.08 16.48 21.48
C PRO A 238 -3.15 17.47 21.98
N THR A 239 -3.87 17.14 23.05
CA THR A 239 -5.00 17.92 23.60
C THR A 239 -4.65 19.37 23.91
N SER A 240 -3.44 19.62 24.41
CA SER A 240 -2.97 20.96 24.78
C SER A 240 -2.88 21.90 23.57
N CYS A 241 -2.65 21.35 22.38
CA CYS A 241 -2.42 22.10 21.14
C CYS A 241 -3.54 21.94 20.12
N LEU A 242 -4.68 21.30 20.45
CA LEU A 242 -5.80 21.14 19.50
C LEU A 242 -6.35 22.47 18.98
N HIS A 243 -6.33 23.51 19.81
CA HIS A 243 -6.72 24.86 19.41
C HIS A 243 -5.86 25.46 18.29
N MET A 244 -4.71 24.84 17.98
CA MET A 244 -3.81 25.28 16.91
C MET A 244 -4.24 24.77 15.53
N VAL A 245 -5.20 23.84 15.44
CA VAL A 245 -5.75 23.34 14.17
C VAL A 245 -6.37 24.51 13.40
N ALA A 246 -6.00 24.67 12.13
CA ALA A 246 -6.66 25.62 11.25
C ALA A 246 -8.14 25.28 11.15
N CYS A 247 -9.00 26.30 11.08
CA CYS A 247 -10.45 26.14 11.11
C CYS A 247 -11.01 25.57 12.43
N PHE A 248 -10.23 25.47 13.52
CA PHE A 248 -10.75 25.03 14.83
C PHE A 248 -11.87 25.94 15.36
N ASP A 249 -11.81 27.24 15.06
CA ASP A 249 -12.87 28.18 15.44
C ASP A 249 -14.20 27.94 14.72
N LEU A 250 -14.22 27.19 13.60
CA LEU A 250 -15.46 26.78 12.92
C LEU A 250 -16.15 25.59 13.61
N LEU A 251 -15.47 24.93 14.54
CA LEU A 251 -16.01 23.81 15.34
C LEU A 251 -16.66 24.28 16.66
N ARG A 252 -16.66 25.59 16.94
CA ARG A 252 -17.28 26.19 18.13
C ARG A 252 -18.77 26.43 17.98
#